data_AF-A0A0P7BGW5-F1
#
_entry.id   AF-A0A0P7BGW5-F1
#
_cell.length_a   1.000
_cell.length_b   1.000
_cell.length_c   1.000
_cell.angle_alpha   90.00
_cell.angle_beta   90.00
_cell.angle_gamma   90.00
#
_symmetry.space_group_name_H-M   'P 1'
#
loop_
_entity.id
_entity.type
_entity.pdbx_description
1 polymer ?
#
loop_
_entity_poly.entity_id
_entity_poly.type
_entity_poly.pdbx_seq_one_letter_code
_entity_poly.pdbx_strand_id
1 'polypeptide(L)'
;MNSRVSPVPVILRPVVLIARMAALPEVTPPADIARMLAMFTPPIDPTSPEWAALRAALDHYDDAQDPVRLDAARQQIIIAAETLLAYPTDPGTAGSCRTPTQRTPPTERRV
;
A
#
# COMPACT_ATOMS: atom_id res chain seq x y z
N MET A 1 19.18 -7.22 -30.88
CA MET A 1 19.49 -7.09 -29.44
C MET A 1 18.25 -6.51 -28.78
N ASN A 2 17.36 -7.36 -28.25
CA ASN A 2 16.14 -6.90 -27.61
C ASN A 2 16.51 -6.46 -26.19
N SER A 3 16.74 -5.16 -26.01
CA SER A 3 16.79 -4.55 -24.69
C SER A 3 15.48 -4.89 -23.97
N ARG A 4 15.56 -5.78 -22.98
CA ARG A 4 14.47 -6.02 -22.03
C ARG A 4 14.34 -4.76 -21.18
N VAL A 5 13.77 -3.71 -21.76
CA VAL A 5 13.45 -2.48 -21.04
C VAL A 5 12.51 -2.92 -19.94
N SER A 6 12.95 -2.78 -18.68
CA SER A 6 12.12 -3.13 -17.55
C SER A 6 10.87 -2.22 -17.61
N PRO A 7 9.66 -2.78 -17.80
CA PRO A 7 8.46 -2.00 -18.10
C PRO A 7 7.99 -1.19 -16.89
N VAL A 8 8.52 -1.50 -15.70
CA VAL A 8 8.27 -0.76 -14.47
C VAL A 8 9.20 0.46 -14.41
N PRO A 9 8.66 1.69 -14.30
CA PRO A 9 9.44 2.91 -14.07
C PRO A 9 10.45 2.74 -12.94
N VAL A 10 11.65 3.31 -13.10
CA VAL A 10 12.76 3.16 -12.13
C VAL A 10 12.33 3.52 -10.71
N ILE A 11 11.49 4.56 -10.58
CA ILE A 11 10.99 5.06 -9.30
C ILE A 11 10.10 4.04 -8.55
N LEU A 12 9.43 3.13 -9.27
CA LEU A 12 8.53 2.12 -8.68
C LEU A 12 9.26 0.81 -8.35
N ARG A 13 10.50 0.62 -8.82
CA ARG A 13 11.24 -0.63 -8.63
C ARG A 13 11.44 -1.01 -7.16
N PRO A 14 11.75 -0.09 -6.23
CA PRO A 14 11.95 -0.46 -4.82
C PRO A 14 10.69 -1.08 -4.20
N VAL A 15 9.53 -0.46 -4.41
CA VAL A 15 8.27 -0.95 -3.81
C VAL A 15 7.81 -2.27 -4.46
N VAL A 16 7.99 -2.41 -5.77
CA VAL A 16 7.69 -3.68 -6.48
C VAL A 16 8.61 -4.80 -6.00
N LEU A 17 9.90 -4.53 -5.78
CA LEU A 17 10.85 -5.52 -5.25
C LEU A 17 10.45 -5.96 -3.83
N ILE A 18 10.08 -5.02 -2.96
CA ILE A 18 9.63 -5.35 -1.60
C ILE A 18 8.35 -6.18 -1.63
N ALA A 19 7.40 -5.86 -2.52
CA ALA A 19 6.19 -6.66 -2.69
C ALA A 19 6.50 -8.10 -3.14
N ARG A 20 7.49 -8.28 -4.03
CA ARG A 20 7.99 -9.61 -4.43
C ARG A 20 8.65 -10.36 -3.29
N MET A 21 9.48 -9.70 -2.49
CA MET A 21 10.08 -10.31 -1.30
C MET A 21 9.01 -10.72 -0.29
N ALA A 22 7.95 -9.94 -0.15
CA ALA A 22 6.84 -10.22 0.75
C ALA A 22 5.98 -11.44 0.33
N ALA A 23 6.14 -11.94 -0.90
CA ALA A 23 5.57 -13.21 -1.37
C ALA A 23 6.41 -14.43 -0.96
N LEU A 24 7.64 -14.21 -0.44
CA LEU A 24 8.58 -15.25 -0.02
C LEU A 24 8.86 -15.14 1.49
N PRO A 25 7.90 -15.52 2.35
CA PRO A 25 8.02 -15.34 3.80
C PRO A 25 9.18 -16.14 4.42
N GLU A 26 9.59 -17.24 3.78
CA GLU A 26 10.76 -18.04 4.16
C GLU A 26 12.08 -17.30 3.97
N VAL A 27 12.10 -16.29 3.10
CA VAL A 27 13.30 -15.48 2.77
C VAL A 27 13.26 -14.16 3.50
N THR A 28 12.11 -13.49 3.54
CA THR A 28 11.95 -12.19 4.18
C THR A 28 10.79 -12.23 5.17
N PRO A 29 11.06 -12.25 6.49
CA PRO A 29 10.02 -12.25 7.50
C PRO A 29 9.09 -11.03 7.36
N PRO A 30 7.79 -11.16 7.69
CA PRO A 30 6.83 -10.05 7.60
C PRO A 30 7.25 -8.80 8.37
N ALA A 31 7.94 -8.96 9.50
CA ALA A 31 8.45 -7.85 10.30
C ALA A 31 9.52 -7.03 9.56
N ASP A 32 10.36 -7.68 8.75
CA ASP A 32 11.38 -6.98 7.96
C ASP A 32 10.77 -6.28 6.76
N ILE A 33 9.73 -6.86 6.13
CA ILE A 33 8.93 -6.17 5.12
C ILE A 33 8.30 -4.89 5.70
N ALA A 34 7.65 -4.99 6.86
CA ALA A 34 7.07 -3.83 7.53
C ALA A 34 8.12 -2.75 7.82
N ARG A 35 9.32 -3.15 8.27
CA ARG A 35 10.44 -2.22 8.48
C ARG A 35 10.89 -1.54 7.19
N MET A 36 10.99 -2.27 6.08
CA MET A 36 11.35 -1.68 4.77
C MET A 36 10.28 -0.70 4.27
N LEU A 37 9.01 -1.05 4.43
CA LEU A 37 7.88 -0.20 4.03
C LEU A 37 7.79 1.09 4.86
N ALA A 38 8.19 1.05 6.12
CA ALA A 38 8.29 2.23 6.98
C ALA A 38 9.37 3.23 6.55
N MET A 39 10.30 2.85 5.67
CA MET A 39 11.36 3.73 5.14
C MET A 39 10.88 4.63 4.00
N PHE A 40 9.69 4.39 3.45
CA PHE A 40 9.10 5.26 2.44
C PHE A 40 8.56 6.52 3.11
N THR A 41 8.47 7.60 2.33
CA THR A 41 7.84 8.86 2.75
C THR A 41 6.71 9.16 1.78
N PRO A 42 5.45 9.09 2.20
CA PRO A 42 4.98 8.64 3.52
C PRO A 42 5.24 7.14 3.76
N PRO A 43 5.28 6.67 5.03
CA PRO A 43 5.41 5.25 5.33
C PRO A 43 4.29 4.44 4.65
N ILE A 44 4.58 3.22 4.22
CA ILE A 44 3.57 2.34 3.63
C ILE A 44 3.06 1.37 4.70
N ASP A 45 1.74 1.30 4.89
CA ASP A 45 1.12 0.31 5.76
C ASP A 45 0.98 -1.05 5.04
N PRO A 46 1.63 -2.14 5.53
CA PRO A 46 1.50 -3.48 4.97
C PRO A 46 0.09 -4.08 5.09
N THR A 47 -0.83 -3.45 5.84
CA THR A 47 -2.24 -3.86 5.94
C THR A 47 -3.17 -3.02 5.07
N SER A 48 -2.63 -2.02 4.35
CA SER A 48 -3.41 -1.15 3.47
C SER A 48 -3.99 -1.90 2.26
N PRO A 49 -5.18 -1.50 1.79
CA PRO A 49 -5.75 -2.06 0.57
C PRO A 49 -4.89 -1.77 -0.67
N GLU A 50 -4.18 -0.64 -0.71
CA GLU A 50 -3.26 -0.29 -1.79
C GLU A 50 -2.07 -1.26 -1.87
N TRP A 51 -1.51 -1.63 -0.71
CA TRP A 51 -0.46 -2.65 -0.65
C TRP A 51 -0.98 -4.02 -1.10
N ALA A 52 -2.18 -4.40 -0.65
CA ALA A 52 -2.82 -5.64 -1.09
C ALA A 52 -3.09 -5.65 -2.61
N ALA A 53 -3.50 -4.51 -3.18
CA ALA A 53 -3.74 -4.36 -4.62
C ALA A 53 -2.45 -4.52 -5.44
N LEU A 54 -1.33 -3.95 -4.97
CA LEU A 54 -0.03 -4.14 -5.62
C LEU A 54 0.38 -5.61 -5.63
N ARG A 55 0.18 -6.33 -4.51
CA ARG A 55 0.47 -7.77 -4.44
C ARG A 55 -0.38 -8.57 -5.40
N ALA A 56 -1.69 -8.32 -5.43
CA ALA A 56 -2.60 -9.00 -6.36
C ALA A 56 -2.23 -8.76 -7.84
N ALA A 57 -1.80 -7.54 -8.18
CA ALA A 57 -1.32 -7.25 -9.54
C ALA A 57 -0.04 -8.03 -9.90
N LEU A 58 0.84 -8.29 -8.93
CA LEU A 58 2.03 -9.11 -9.15
C LEU A 58 1.68 -10.59 -9.30
N ASP A 59 0.73 -11.10 -8.51
CA ASP A 59 0.24 -12.47 -8.65
C ASP A 59 -0.40 -12.68 -10.04
N HIS A 60 -1.21 -11.72 -10.52
CA HIS A 60 -1.76 -11.76 -11.88
C HIS A 60 -0.67 -11.74 -12.97
N TYR A 61 0.42 -11.03 -12.74
CA TYR A 61 1.55 -11.01 -13.67
C TYR A 61 2.26 -12.36 -13.73
N ASP A 62 2.37 -13.05 -12.59
CA ASP A 62 3.01 -14.37 -12.52
C ASP A 62 2.15 -15.48 -13.14
N ASP A 63 0.82 -15.36 -12.99
CA ASP A 63 -0.13 -16.31 -13.59
C ASP A 63 -0.37 -16.08 -15.09
N ALA A 64 0.04 -14.92 -15.62
CA ALA A 64 -0.19 -14.58 -17.02
C ALA A 64 0.72 -15.39 -17.96
N GLN A 65 0.10 -16.17 -18.85
CA GLN A 65 0.81 -17.02 -19.81
C GLN A 65 0.87 -16.45 -21.22
N ASP A 66 -0.03 -15.54 -21.58
CA ASP A 66 -0.06 -14.91 -22.90
C ASP A 66 0.41 -13.44 -22.87
N PRO A 67 0.93 -12.91 -24.00
CA PRO A 67 1.46 -11.55 -24.07
C PRO A 67 0.45 -10.46 -23.73
N VAL A 68 -0.83 -10.63 -24.06
CA VAL A 68 -1.87 -9.61 -23.82
C VAL A 68 -2.15 -9.52 -22.32
N ARG A 69 -2.26 -10.65 -21.63
CA ARG A 69 -2.42 -10.69 -20.17
C ARG A 69 -1.18 -10.17 -19.45
N LEU A 70 0.01 -10.45 -19.97
CA LEU A 70 1.26 -9.90 -19.40
C LEU A 70 1.31 -8.37 -19.49
N ASP A 71 0.92 -7.79 -20.62
CA ASP A 71 0.89 -6.34 -20.77
C ASP A 71 -0.20 -5.68 -19.91
N ALA A 72 -1.37 -6.30 -19.80
CA ALA A 72 -2.42 -5.85 -18.88
C ALA A 72 -1.96 -5.89 -17.41
N ALA A 73 -1.33 -6.99 -16.99
CA ALA A 73 -0.81 -7.12 -15.63
C ALA A 73 0.34 -6.14 -15.34
N ARG A 74 1.20 -5.83 -16.32
CA ARG A 74 2.21 -4.76 -16.19
C ARG A 74 1.57 -3.40 -15.92
N GLN A 75 0.51 -3.06 -16.65
CA GLN A 75 -0.20 -1.81 -16.43
C GLN A 75 -0.85 -1.78 -15.04
N GLN A 76 -1.42 -2.90 -14.59
CA GLN A 76 -1.97 -3.01 -13.22
C GLN A 76 -0.89 -2.81 -12.15
N ILE A 77 0.32 -3.36 -12.33
CA ILE A 77 1.44 -3.16 -11.40
C ILE A 77 1.82 -1.67 -11.33
N ILE A 78 1.91 -0.99 -12.48
CA ILE A 78 2.26 0.43 -12.53
C ILE A 78 1.20 1.26 -11.80
N ILE A 79 -0.08 1.06 -12.13
CA ILE A 79 -1.19 1.79 -11.51
C ILE A 79 -1.24 1.55 -10.00
N ALA A 80 -1.10 0.29 -9.55
CA ALA A 80 -1.14 -0.04 -8.13
C ALA A 80 0.05 0.57 -7.37
N ALA A 81 1.26 0.52 -7.94
CA ALA A 81 2.44 1.11 -7.32
C ALA A 81 2.38 2.64 -7.26
N GLU A 82 1.87 3.30 -8.31
CA GLU A 82 1.65 4.75 -8.29
C GLU A 82 0.60 5.16 -7.27
N THR A 83 -0.51 4.42 -7.20
CA THR A 83 -1.59 4.67 -6.22
C THR A 83 -1.06 4.53 -4.79
N LEU A 84 -0.30 3.47 -4.53
CA LEU A 84 0.31 3.20 -3.23
C LEU A 84 1.27 4.31 -2.78
N LEU A 85 2.04 4.89 -3.71
CA LEU A 85 2.98 5.97 -3.40
C LEU A 85 2.32 7.36 -3.35
N ALA A 86 1.19 7.54 -4.03
CA ALA A 86 0.45 8.80 -4.04
C ALA A 86 -0.42 8.98 -2.78
N TYR A 87 -0.85 7.88 -2.14
CA TYR A 87 -1.69 7.96 -0.95
C TYR A 87 -0.85 8.14 0.31
N PRO A 88 -1.01 9.24 1.06
CA PRO A 88 -0.44 9.31 2.39
C PRO A 88 -1.14 8.31 3.28
N THR A 89 -0.41 7.26 3.68
CA THR A 89 -0.77 6.48 4.86
C THR A 89 -0.80 7.46 6.03
N ASP A 90 -1.99 7.93 6.38
CA ASP A 90 -2.18 8.83 7.50
C ASP A 90 -1.79 8.06 8.78
N PRO A 91 -0.71 8.42 9.50
CA PRO A 91 -0.27 7.69 10.68
C PRO A 91 -1.21 7.87 11.89
N GLY A 92 -2.44 8.37 11.71
CA GLY A 92 -3.32 8.83 12.77
C GLY A 92 -4.78 8.36 12.69
N THR A 93 -5.07 7.07 12.47
CA THR A 93 -6.44 6.55 12.73
C THR A 93 -6.46 5.29 13.58
N ALA A 94 -5.71 5.31 14.70
CA ALA A 94 -5.98 4.45 15.84
C ALA A 94 -6.17 5.34 17.09
N GLY A 95 -7.32 6.02 17.18
CA GLY A 95 -7.57 6.91 18.31
C GLY A 95 -8.79 7.81 18.22
N SER A 96 -9.93 7.34 17.68
CA SER A 96 -11.19 8.08 17.88
C SER A 96 -11.91 7.58 19.14
N CYS A 97 -11.33 7.84 20.31
CA CYS A 97 -12.15 7.95 21.52
C CYS A 97 -12.85 9.31 21.46
N ARG A 98 -13.97 9.37 20.74
CA ARG A 98 -14.88 10.52 20.85
C ARG A 98 -15.48 10.50 22.25
N THR A 99 -14.97 11.36 23.13
CA THR A 99 -15.74 11.82 24.28
C THR A 99 -16.58 13.00 23.78
N PRO A 100 -17.92 12.90 23.69
CA PRO A 100 -18.74 14.09 23.54
C PRO A 100 -18.77 14.76 24.91
N THR A 101 -18.03 15.87 25.06
CA THR A 101 -18.21 16.81 26.16
C THR A 101 -19.64 17.35 26.08
N GLN A 102 -20.56 16.75 26.83
CA GLN A 102 -21.92 17.24 26.93
C GLN A 102 -21.90 18.52 27.77
N ARG A 103 -22.24 19.64 27.11
CA ARG A 103 -22.40 20.96 27.71
C ARG A 103 -23.70 20.98 28.52
N THR A 104 -23.60 21.04 29.85
CA THR A 104 -24.74 21.24 30.76
C THR A 104 -25.32 22.65 30.57
N PRO A 105 -26.63 22.82 30.34
CA PRO A 105 -27.25 24.15 30.45
C PRO A 105 -27.52 24.48 31.93
N PRO A 106 -27.35 25.74 32.38
CA PRO A 106 -27.80 26.13 33.70
C PRO A 106 -29.33 26.19 33.74
N THR A 107 -29.92 25.42 34.64
CA THR A 107 -31.32 25.56 35.07
C THR A 107 -31.44 26.84 35.89
N GLU A 108 -31.86 27.94 35.28
CA GLU A 108 -32.22 29.14 36.03
C GLU A 108 -33.65 28.99 36.59
N ARG A 109 -33.72 29.09 37.91
CA ARG A 109 -34.90 28.83 38.75
C ARG A 109 -35.79 30.08 38.77
N ARG A 110 -37.08 29.84 38.51
CA ARG A 110 -38.21 30.76 38.69
C ARG A 110 -38.27 31.30 40.13
N VAL A 111 -38.57 32.59 40.29
CA VAL A 111 -39.10 33.22 41.52
C VAL A 111 -40.54 33.62 41.25
#